data_AF-A0A946WGV9-F1
#
_entry.id   AF-A0A946WGV9-F1
#
_cell.length_a   1.000
_cell.length_b   1.000
_cell.length_c   1.000
_cell.angle_alpha   90.00
_cell.angle_beta   90.00
_cell.angle_gamma   90.00
#
_symmetry.space_group_name_H-M   'P 1'
#
loop_
_entity.id
_entity.type
_entity.pdbx_description
1 polymer ?
#
loop_
_entity_poly.entity_id
_entity_poly.type
_entity_poly.pdbx_seq_one_letter_code
_entity_poly.pdbx_strand_id
1 'polypeptide(L)'
;LTHPHMLSKVKILDKLFNLNVGPYRSGGSDKTPNAGGYSFNKPYHQTAGASMRRIVDFSKMNETQFILPTGQSGIPSSPHYRDQAEMYHSGKYRTTWFNEDFISSEKNAHLFRHLILTPK
;
A
#
# COMPACT_ATOMS: atom_id res chain seq x y z
N LEU A 1 2.80 -3.99 -14.40
CA LEU A 1 3.48 -3.13 -13.42
C LEU A 1 4.05 -3.99 -12.30
N THR A 2 5.33 -3.84 -12.04
CA THR A 2 6.00 -4.39 -10.85
C THR A 2 6.47 -3.21 -10.03
N HIS A 3 6.27 -3.25 -8.72
CA HIS A 3 6.82 -2.24 -7.80
C HIS A 3 8.20 -2.70 -7.35
N PRO A 4 9.29 -2.10 -7.88
CA PRO A 4 10.62 -2.60 -7.61
C PRO A 4 11.14 -2.08 -6.27
N HIS A 5 11.80 -2.95 -5.51
CA HIS A 5 12.55 -2.54 -4.33
C HIS A 5 13.99 -2.15 -4.72
N MET A 6 14.60 -1.13 -4.10
CA MET A 6 15.96 -0.71 -4.47
C MET A 6 16.99 -1.84 -4.32
N LEU A 7 16.88 -2.63 -3.26
CA LEU A 7 17.78 -3.77 -3.00
C LEU A 7 17.57 -4.96 -3.96
N SER A 8 16.46 -5.03 -4.71
CA SER A 8 16.25 -6.13 -5.65
C SER A 8 17.20 -6.11 -6.86
N LYS A 9 17.90 -4.98 -7.06
CA LYS A 9 19.03 -4.89 -8.00
C LYS A 9 20.13 -5.91 -7.69
N VAL A 10 20.30 -6.27 -6.42
CA VAL A 10 21.20 -7.33 -5.98
C VAL A 10 20.41 -8.64 -5.99
N LYS A 11 20.60 -9.46 -7.04
CA LYS A 11 19.78 -10.66 -7.31
C LYS A 11 19.69 -11.64 -6.13
N ILE A 12 20.75 -11.77 -5.33
CA ILE A 12 20.73 -12.66 -4.16
C ILE A 12 19.80 -12.15 -3.07
N LEU A 13 19.72 -10.83 -2.85
CA LEU A 13 18.78 -10.24 -1.90
C LEU A 13 17.34 -10.39 -2.38
N ASP A 14 17.09 -10.21 -3.69
CA ASP A 14 15.76 -10.43 -4.24
C ASP A 14 15.33 -11.89 -4.12
N LYS A 15 16.24 -12.85 -4.37
CA LYS A 15 15.95 -14.27 -4.23
C LYS A 15 15.65 -14.67 -2.77
N LEU A 16 16.34 -14.07 -1.81
CA LEU A 16 16.17 -14.38 -0.38
C LEU A 16 14.91 -13.74 0.22
N PHE A 17 14.59 -12.50 -0.17
CA PHE A 17 13.53 -11.71 0.46
C PHE A 17 12.31 -11.45 -0.43
N ASN A 18 12.36 -11.86 -1.70
CA ASN A 18 11.31 -11.66 -2.70
C ASN A 18 10.81 -10.21 -2.71
N LEU A 19 11.71 -9.24 -2.89
CA LEU A 19 11.48 -7.85 -2.52
C LEU A 19 10.52 -7.13 -3.48
N ASN A 20 10.49 -7.54 -4.74
CA ASN A 20 9.60 -6.95 -5.73
C ASN A 20 8.14 -7.35 -5.45
N VAL A 21 7.20 -6.42 -5.70
CA VAL A 21 5.75 -6.67 -5.55
C VAL A 21 5.07 -6.60 -6.91
N GLY A 22 4.53 -7.74 -7.37
CA GLY A 22 3.92 -7.91 -8.70
C GLY A 22 4.46 -9.14 -9.44
N PRO A 23 4.18 -9.27 -10.74
CA PRO A 23 3.61 -8.26 -11.64
C PRO A 23 2.07 -8.16 -11.58
N TYR A 24 1.55 -6.96 -11.89
CA TYR A 24 0.12 -6.69 -12.03
C TYR A 24 -0.23 -6.10 -13.40
N ARG A 25 -1.47 -6.28 -13.87
CA ARG A 25 -1.98 -5.52 -15.01
C ARG A 25 -2.28 -4.08 -14.56
N SER A 26 -1.81 -3.10 -15.31
CA SER A 26 -2.08 -1.69 -15.05
C SER A 26 -2.16 -0.95 -16.38
N GLY A 27 -2.86 0.17 -16.39
CA GLY A 27 -3.06 1.01 -17.57
C GLY A 27 -3.11 2.48 -17.21
N GLY A 28 -3.59 3.30 -18.13
CA GLY A 28 -3.54 4.75 -18.03
C GLY A 28 -2.23 5.33 -18.58
N SER A 29 -2.04 6.63 -18.37
CA SER A 29 -0.88 7.42 -18.77
C SER A 29 -0.70 8.58 -17.79
N ASP A 30 0.34 9.38 -17.98
CA ASP A 30 0.54 10.64 -17.24
C ASP A 30 -0.54 11.71 -17.52
N LYS A 31 -1.45 11.45 -18.48
CA LYS A 31 -2.55 12.36 -18.87
C LYS A 31 -3.94 11.82 -18.54
N THR A 32 -4.07 10.65 -17.94
CA THR A 32 -5.36 10.07 -17.55
C THR A 32 -5.58 10.11 -16.04
N PRO A 33 -6.83 10.06 -15.54
CA PRO A 33 -7.10 10.03 -14.10
C PRO A 33 -6.37 8.92 -13.35
N ASN A 34 -6.28 7.72 -13.93
CA ASN A 34 -5.34 6.71 -13.47
C ASN A 34 -3.95 7.07 -14.00
N ALA A 35 -3.23 7.91 -13.25
CA ALA A 35 -1.98 8.57 -13.67
C ALA A 35 -0.77 7.61 -13.81
N GLY A 36 -0.86 6.63 -14.71
CA GLY A 36 0.15 5.61 -14.94
C GLY A 36 1.23 6.02 -15.93
N GLY A 37 2.08 6.97 -15.54
CA GLY A 37 3.13 7.51 -16.42
C GLY A 37 4.15 6.45 -16.87
N TYR A 38 4.52 6.52 -18.15
CA TYR A 38 5.51 5.66 -18.80
C TYR A 38 6.36 6.48 -19.79
N SER A 39 7.43 5.90 -20.32
CA SER A 39 8.22 6.52 -21.39
C SER A 39 7.69 6.10 -22.77
N PHE A 40 7.56 7.04 -23.70
CA PHE A 40 7.24 6.73 -25.11
C PHE A 40 8.41 6.06 -25.85
N ASN A 41 9.64 6.27 -25.37
CA ASN A 41 10.87 5.76 -26.00
C ASN A 41 11.39 4.45 -25.38
N LYS A 42 10.79 4.00 -24.25
CA LYS A 42 11.15 2.76 -23.56
C LYS A 42 9.88 1.97 -23.28
N PRO A 43 9.80 0.67 -23.62
CA PRO A 43 8.64 -0.11 -24.08
C PRO A 43 7.31 0.05 -23.29
N TYR A 44 6.79 1.28 -23.19
CA TYR A 44 5.55 1.65 -22.49
C TYR A 44 5.44 1.12 -21.05
N HIS A 45 6.57 0.78 -20.42
CA HIS A 45 6.58 0.32 -19.05
C HIS A 45 6.29 1.48 -18.11
N GLN A 46 5.19 1.35 -17.37
CA GLN A 46 4.80 2.31 -16.35
C GLN A 46 5.85 2.40 -15.24
N THR A 47 6.30 3.63 -14.97
CA THR A 47 7.32 3.97 -13.96
C THR A 47 6.77 4.88 -12.87
N ALA A 48 5.58 5.44 -13.06
CA ALA A 48 4.91 6.32 -12.12
C ALA A 48 3.45 5.90 -11.91
N GLY A 49 2.87 6.32 -10.80
CA GLY A 49 1.49 6.02 -10.42
C GLY A 49 1.15 6.71 -9.10
N ALA A 50 -0.11 6.58 -8.67
CA ALA A 50 -0.51 7.10 -7.38
C ALA A 50 0.22 6.38 -6.24
N SER A 51 0.84 7.14 -5.32
CA SER A 51 1.48 6.60 -4.11
C SER A 51 0.45 6.19 -3.05
N MET A 52 -0.78 6.69 -3.17
CA MET A 52 -1.94 6.32 -2.37
C MET A 52 -3.22 6.67 -3.14
N ARG A 53 -4.35 6.09 -2.74
CA ARG A 53 -5.69 6.58 -3.13
C ARG A 53 -6.55 6.69 -1.88
N ARG A 54 -7.40 7.73 -1.81
CA ARG A 54 -8.28 8.00 -0.68
C ARG A 54 -9.63 8.53 -1.14
N ILE A 55 -10.70 8.09 -0.49
CA ILE A 55 -12.06 8.62 -0.66
C ILE A 55 -12.59 8.96 0.74
N VAL A 56 -13.14 10.16 0.89
CA VAL A 56 -13.70 10.64 2.16
C VAL A 56 -15.14 11.10 1.90
N ASP A 57 -16.09 10.45 2.55
CA ASP A 57 -17.48 10.88 2.60
C ASP A 57 -17.68 11.73 3.86
N PHE A 58 -17.98 13.02 3.69
CA PHE A 58 -18.14 13.95 4.81
C PHE A 58 -19.37 13.66 5.66
N SER A 59 -20.35 12.91 5.14
CA SER A 59 -21.47 12.42 5.94
C SER A 59 -21.10 11.19 6.79
N LYS A 60 -19.99 10.51 6.49
CA LYS A 60 -19.52 9.27 7.13
C LYS A 60 -18.01 9.29 7.36
N MET A 61 -17.54 10.29 8.12
CA MET A 61 -16.10 10.52 8.37
C MET A 61 -15.38 9.35 9.06
N ASN A 62 -16.09 8.43 9.72
CA ASN A 62 -15.47 7.26 10.35
C ASN A 62 -15.23 6.09 9.38
N GLU A 63 -15.73 6.15 8.14
CA GLU A 63 -15.65 5.06 7.15
C GLU A 63 -14.91 5.53 5.89
N THR A 64 -13.70 6.03 6.07
CA THR A 64 -12.88 6.49 4.94
C THR A 64 -12.31 5.32 4.15
N GLN A 65 -12.20 5.46 2.84
CA GLN A 65 -11.56 4.44 2.00
C GLN A 65 -10.12 4.86 1.72
N PHE A 66 -9.16 3.95 1.93
CA PHE A 66 -7.74 4.21 1.73
C PHE A 66 -7.05 2.95 1.18
N ILE A 67 -6.04 3.16 0.33
CA ILE A 67 -5.24 2.08 -0.21
C ILE A 67 -3.85 2.55 -0.62
N LEU A 68 -2.85 1.70 -0.36
CA LEU A 68 -1.47 1.83 -0.83
C LEU A 68 -1.19 0.87 -1.98
N PRO A 69 -0.25 1.19 -2.89
CA PRO A 69 0.10 0.33 -4.02
C PRO A 69 0.73 -1.03 -3.64
N THR A 70 1.23 -1.18 -2.40
CA THR A 70 1.83 -2.41 -1.87
C THR A 70 1.24 -2.82 -0.52
N GLY A 71 1.65 -2.16 0.56
CA GLY A 71 1.28 -2.46 1.95
C GLY A 71 1.87 -1.39 2.87
N GLN A 72 1.45 -1.35 4.15
CA GLN A 72 1.90 -0.30 5.07
C GLN A 72 3.29 -0.54 5.67
N SER A 73 3.80 -1.78 5.65
CA SER A 73 5.09 -2.12 6.26
C SER A 73 6.23 -2.09 5.23
N GLY A 74 7.37 -1.50 5.61
CA GLY A 74 8.60 -1.57 4.82
C GLY A 74 9.44 -2.83 5.06
N ILE A 75 9.03 -3.71 5.98
CA ILE A 75 9.78 -4.91 6.35
C ILE A 75 9.32 -6.08 5.45
N PRO A 76 10.21 -6.70 4.64
CA PRO A 76 9.80 -7.73 3.67
C PRO A 76 9.09 -8.94 4.27
N SER A 77 9.46 -9.34 5.49
CA SER A 77 8.85 -10.47 6.20
C SER A 77 7.52 -10.12 6.89
N SER A 78 7.12 -8.85 6.90
CA SER A 78 5.86 -8.43 7.50
C SER A 78 4.68 -8.96 6.65
N PRO A 79 3.59 -9.45 7.28
CA PRO A 79 2.37 -9.78 6.55
C PRO A 79 1.80 -8.55 5.82
N HIS A 80 2.21 -7.35 6.23
CA HIS A 80 1.73 -6.07 5.72
C HIS A 80 2.66 -5.39 4.71
N TYR A 81 3.62 -6.13 4.15
CA TYR A 81 4.53 -5.60 3.13
C TYR A 81 3.85 -5.40 1.77
N ARG A 82 2.92 -6.29 1.43
CA ARG A 82 2.28 -6.37 0.10
C ARG A 82 0.79 -6.72 0.14
N ASP A 83 0.17 -6.71 1.31
CA ASP A 83 -1.22 -7.14 1.55
C ASP A 83 -2.28 -6.28 0.86
N GLN A 84 -1.92 -5.08 0.40
CA GLN A 84 -2.81 -4.15 -0.30
C GLN A 84 -2.66 -4.20 -1.82
N ALA A 85 -1.60 -4.81 -2.34
CA ALA A 85 -1.21 -4.71 -3.75
C ALA A 85 -2.29 -5.23 -4.72
N GLU A 86 -2.85 -6.41 -4.45
CA GLU A 86 -3.93 -6.99 -5.26
C GLU A 86 -5.17 -6.09 -5.27
N MET A 87 -5.52 -5.55 -4.10
CA MET A 87 -6.68 -4.67 -3.92
C MET A 87 -6.49 -3.35 -4.68
N TYR A 88 -5.31 -2.75 -4.58
CA TYR A 88 -4.94 -1.53 -5.31
C TYR A 88 -5.07 -1.71 -6.84
N HIS A 89 -4.53 -2.81 -7.38
CA HIS A 89 -4.55 -3.06 -8.83
C HIS A 89 -5.91 -3.50 -9.36
N SER A 90 -6.78 -4.02 -8.49
CA SER A 90 -8.18 -4.29 -8.81
C SER A 90 -9.11 -3.10 -8.55
N GLY A 91 -8.58 -1.92 -8.18
CA GLY A 91 -9.36 -0.71 -7.96
C GLY A 91 -10.20 -0.72 -6.68
N LYS A 92 -9.89 -1.61 -5.75
CA LYS A 92 -10.56 -1.78 -4.46
C LYS A 92 -9.83 -0.98 -3.36
N TYR A 93 -10.48 -0.84 -2.21
CA TYR A 93 -10.01 -0.03 -1.08
C TYR A 93 -10.23 -0.75 0.25
N ARG A 94 -9.45 -0.34 1.26
CA ARG A 94 -9.68 -0.72 2.67
C ARG A 94 -10.42 0.41 3.38
N THR A 95 -11.35 0.04 4.25
CA THR A 95 -11.94 1.00 5.19
C THR A 95 -10.92 1.33 6.28
N THR A 96 -10.71 2.62 6.52
CA THR A 96 -9.94 3.18 7.62
C THR A 96 -10.86 3.95 8.55
N TRP A 97 -10.74 3.63 9.83
CA TRP A 97 -11.54 4.20 10.92
C TRP A 97 -10.81 5.38 11.54
N PHE A 98 -11.56 6.39 11.98
CA PHE A 98 -11.04 7.62 12.59
C PHE A 98 -11.48 7.80 14.04
N ASN A 99 -12.66 7.29 14.39
CA ASN A 99 -13.22 7.39 15.73
C ASN A 99 -12.42 6.51 16.69
N GLU A 100 -11.90 7.14 17.73
CA GLU A 100 -11.07 6.48 18.73
C GLU A 100 -11.84 5.39 19.48
N ASP A 101 -13.08 5.64 19.90
CA ASP A 101 -13.90 4.66 20.61
C ASP A 101 -14.11 3.38 19.79
N PHE A 102 -14.27 3.52 18.47
CA PHE A 102 -14.35 2.36 17.57
C PHE A 102 -13.01 1.62 17.52
N ILE A 103 -11.92 2.37 17.33
CA ILE A 103 -10.57 1.82 17.19
C ILE A 103 -10.14 1.09 18.48
N SER A 104 -10.35 1.71 19.65
CA SER A 104 -9.96 1.19 20.97
C SER A 104 -10.99 0.24 21.60
N SER A 105 -12.13 -0.01 20.93
CA SER A 105 -13.16 -0.92 21.45
C SER A 105 -12.62 -2.30 21.79
N GLU A 106 -13.25 -2.97 22.77
CA GLU A 106 -12.90 -4.34 23.19
C GLU A 106 -12.84 -5.34 22.02
N LYS A 107 -13.67 -5.13 20.99
CA LYS A 107 -13.65 -5.95 19.77
C LYS A 107 -12.30 -5.91 19.05
N ASN A 108 -11.61 -4.76 19.11
CA ASN A 108 -10.33 -4.50 18.47
C ASN A 108 -9.15 -4.60 19.43
N ALA A 109 -9.37 -4.84 20.73
CA ALA A 109 -8.31 -4.90 21.75
C ALA A 109 -7.16 -5.86 21.39
N HIS A 110 -7.48 -6.98 20.74
CA HIS A 110 -6.50 -7.97 20.27
C HIS A 110 -5.48 -7.45 19.22
N LEU A 111 -5.76 -6.29 18.61
CA LEU A 111 -4.86 -5.64 17.63
C LEU A 111 -3.82 -4.73 18.31
N PHE A 112 -4.01 -4.38 19.58
CA PHE A 112 -3.13 -3.46 20.30
C PHE A 112 -1.99 -4.19 21.00
N ARG A 113 -0.84 -3.50 21.08
CA ARG A 113 0.30 -3.90 21.90
C ARG A 113 0.54 -2.80 22.93
N HIS A 114 0.72 -3.18 24.19
CA HIS A 114 1.00 -2.24 25.27
C HIS A 114 2.50 -2.19 25.54
N LEU A 115 3.09 -0.99 25.51
CA LEU A 115 4.47 -0.73 25.89
C LEU A 115 4.47 0.19 27.12
N ILE A 116 5.04 -0.28 28.23
CA ILE A 116 5.22 0.52 29.45
C ILE A 116 6.60 1.16 29.40
N LEU A 117 6.65 2.49 29.49
CA LEU A 117 7.89 3.25 29.54
C LEU A 117 8.13 3.73 30.97
N THR A 118 9.27 3.39 31.54
CA THR A 118 9.69 3.88 32.86
C THR A 118 10.72 5.00 32.64
N PRO A 119 10.35 6.28 32.79
CA PRO A 119 11.31 7.37 32.70
C PRO A 119 12.34 7.26 33.82
N LYS A 120 13.59 7.59 33.50
CA LYS A 120 14.68 7.74 34.47
C LYS A 120 14.71 9.15 35.03
#